data_AF-T1CJN2-F1
#
_entry.id   AF-T1CJN2-F1
#
_cell.length_a   1.000
_cell.length_b   1.000
_cell.length_c   1.000
_cell.angle_alpha   90.00
_cell.angle_beta   90.00
_cell.angle_gamma   90.00
#
_symmetry.space_group_name_H-M   'P 1'
#
loop_
_entity.id
_entity.type
_entity.pdbx_description
1 polymer ?
#
loop_
_entity_poly.entity_id
_entity_poly.type
_entity_poly.pdbx_seq_one_letter_code
_entity_poly.pdbx_strand_id
1 'polypeptide(L)'
;YVELLKDNPDWGKAERRHDMNHFMARLIFCFFAEDTDIFIGKGLFTETVAQLSSKDSSNTHEVIGTLFRAMNTKNQDREHAGLPRWSNSFPYVNGGLFSGTMEVPRFSKIARSYLLHIGNLDWTKINPDIFGSMIQAVAEDEERGARDALHQRSEHSESPQPAFPR
;
A
#
# COMPACT_ATOMS: atom_id res chain seq x y z
N TYR A 1 8.55 -2.66 10.97
CA TYR A 1 9.20 -1.34 10.81
C TYR A 1 10.73 -1.45 10.88
N VAL A 2 11.34 -1.60 12.06
CA VAL A 2 12.83 -1.58 12.21
C VAL A 2 13.55 -2.58 11.32
N GLU A 3 13.04 -3.82 11.24
CA GLU A 3 13.68 -4.86 10.41
C GLU A 3 13.65 -4.52 8.91
N LEU A 4 12.59 -3.90 8.41
CA LEU A 4 12.51 -3.48 7.01
C LEU A 4 13.53 -2.39 6.69
N LEU A 5 13.77 -1.45 7.62
CA LEU A 5 14.71 -0.35 7.38
C LEU A 5 16.16 -0.79 7.29
N LYS A 6 16.52 -1.98 7.80
CA LYS A 6 17.89 -2.51 7.66
C LYS A 6 18.26 -2.77 6.19
N ASP A 7 17.31 -3.28 5.41
CA ASP A 7 17.50 -3.58 3.99
C ASP A 7 16.98 -2.48 3.06
N ASN A 8 16.30 -1.47 3.63
CA ASN A 8 15.66 -0.38 2.90
C ASN A 8 15.92 0.97 3.60
N PRO A 9 17.18 1.42 3.69
CA PRO A 9 17.54 2.62 4.47
C PRO A 9 16.91 3.90 3.91
N ASP A 10 16.65 3.95 2.59
CA ASP A 10 15.97 5.04 1.92
C ASP A 10 14.52 5.22 2.37
N TRP A 11 13.83 4.13 2.72
CA TRP A 11 12.46 4.18 3.26
C TRP A 11 12.35 4.82 4.65
N GLY A 12 13.47 4.98 5.35
CA GLY A 12 13.52 5.68 6.64
C GLY A 12 13.68 7.19 6.52
N LYS A 13 13.89 7.71 5.31
CA LYS A 13 14.10 9.14 5.08
C LYS A 13 12.77 9.91 5.17
N ALA A 14 12.86 11.21 5.48
CA ALA A 14 11.68 12.05 5.67
C ALA A 14 10.78 12.08 4.42
N GLU A 15 11.39 12.08 3.24
CA GLU A 15 10.72 12.14 1.94
C GLU A 15 9.94 10.85 1.62
N ARG A 16 10.34 9.71 2.22
CA ARG A 16 9.72 8.39 2.02
C ARG A 16 8.80 7.98 3.18
N ARG A 17 8.63 8.85 4.19
CA ARG A 17 7.80 8.58 5.37
C ARG A 17 6.36 8.27 4.99
N HIS A 18 5.83 9.04 4.03
CA HIS A 18 4.49 8.84 3.49
C HIS A 18 4.34 7.44 2.86
N ASP A 19 5.30 7.03 2.02
CA ASP A 19 5.29 5.71 1.38
C ASP A 19 5.34 4.57 2.40
N MET A 20 6.16 4.70 3.44
CA MET A 20 6.24 3.72 4.53
C MET A 20 4.93 3.66 5.32
N ASN A 21 4.30 4.80 5.64
CA ASN A 21 3.03 4.84 6.34
C ASN A 21 1.91 4.20 5.52
N HIS A 22 1.80 4.53 4.23
CA HIS A 22 0.86 3.89 3.31
C HIS A 22 1.09 2.38 3.22
N PHE A 23 2.35 1.96 3.08
CA PHE A 23 2.71 0.54 3.06
C PHE A 23 2.24 -0.20 4.31
N MET A 24 2.50 0.37 5.50
CA MET A 24 2.07 -0.21 6.77
C MET A 24 0.55 -0.25 6.90
N ALA A 25 -0.16 0.81 6.50
CA ALA A 25 -1.61 0.86 6.53
C ALA A 25 -2.26 -0.19 5.62
N ARG A 26 -1.69 -0.43 4.43
CA ARG A 26 -2.14 -1.48 3.52
C ARG A 26 -1.95 -2.88 4.11
N LEU A 27 -0.82 -3.15 4.78
CA LEU A 27 -0.61 -4.42 5.46
C LEU A 27 -1.64 -4.64 6.57
N ILE A 28 -1.84 -3.64 7.42
CA ILE A 28 -2.83 -3.69 8.50
C ILE A 28 -4.22 -3.93 7.92
N PHE A 29 -4.55 -3.27 6.79
CA PHE A 29 -5.79 -3.53 6.08
C PHE A 29 -5.93 -4.96 5.60
N CYS A 30 -4.90 -5.53 4.97
CA CYS A 30 -4.96 -6.91 4.51
C CYS A 30 -5.19 -7.90 5.66
N PHE A 31 -4.52 -7.71 6.79
CA PHE A 31 -4.67 -8.60 7.95
C PHE A 31 -6.05 -8.48 8.60
N PHE A 32 -6.59 -7.27 8.68
CA PHE A 32 -7.96 -7.08 9.16
C PHE A 32 -8.98 -7.67 8.19
N ALA A 33 -8.80 -7.44 6.88
CA ALA A 33 -9.73 -7.87 5.85
C ALA A 33 -9.81 -9.39 5.71
N GLU A 34 -8.70 -10.10 5.90
CA GLU A 34 -8.67 -11.57 5.86
C GLU A 34 -9.30 -12.25 7.09
N ASP A 35 -9.57 -11.50 8.15
CA ASP A 35 -10.19 -11.99 9.39
C ASP A 35 -11.64 -11.54 9.57
N THR A 36 -12.14 -10.60 8.73
CA THR A 36 -13.46 -9.94 8.89
C THR A 36 -14.41 -10.12 7.70
N ASP A 37 -14.21 -11.17 6.90
CA ASP A 37 -15.01 -11.52 5.72
C ASP A 37 -14.99 -10.47 4.58
N ILE A 38 -14.10 -9.47 4.64
CA ILE A 38 -13.85 -8.55 3.52
C ILE A 38 -13.16 -9.32 2.38
N PHE A 39 -12.21 -10.20 2.72
CA PHE A 39 -11.68 -11.18 1.80
C PHE A 39 -12.48 -12.48 1.89
N ILE A 40 -12.61 -13.16 0.75
CA ILE A 40 -13.31 -14.44 0.72
C ILE A 40 -12.37 -15.50 1.31
N GLY A 41 -12.74 -16.00 2.49
CA GLY A 41 -11.97 -17.00 3.23
C GLY A 41 -10.99 -16.38 4.23
N LYS A 42 -10.60 -17.18 5.22
CA LYS A 42 -9.70 -16.75 6.28
C LYS A 42 -8.24 -16.82 5.83
N GLY A 43 -7.44 -15.80 6.18
CA GLY A 43 -6.00 -15.81 5.95
C GLY A 43 -5.55 -15.66 4.50
N LEU A 44 -6.45 -15.22 3.59
CA LEU A 44 -6.18 -15.18 2.15
C LEU A 44 -4.89 -14.42 1.79
N PHE A 45 -4.63 -13.28 2.43
CA PHE A 45 -3.44 -12.48 2.15
C PHE A 45 -2.19 -13.17 2.69
N THR A 46 -2.21 -13.54 3.97
CA THR A 46 -1.07 -14.16 4.65
C THR A 46 -0.68 -15.49 4.01
N GLU A 47 -1.65 -16.33 3.65
CA GLU A 47 -1.42 -17.60 2.96
C GLU A 47 -0.88 -17.40 1.55
N THR A 48 -1.43 -16.44 0.79
CA THR A 48 -0.93 -16.14 -0.56
C THR A 48 0.53 -15.68 -0.52
N VAL A 49 0.88 -14.79 0.41
CA VAL A 49 2.26 -14.36 0.61
C VAL A 49 3.13 -15.54 1.03
N ALA A 50 2.68 -16.38 1.98
CA ALA A 50 3.44 -17.53 2.44
C ALA A 50 3.75 -18.54 1.33
N GLN A 51 2.80 -18.79 0.43
CA GLN A 51 2.90 -19.79 -0.63
C GLN A 51 3.70 -19.29 -1.85
N LEU A 52 3.49 -18.03 -2.26
CA LEU A 52 4.06 -17.51 -3.50
C LEU A 52 5.42 -16.80 -3.33
N SER A 53 5.75 -16.37 -2.10
CA SER A 53 7.07 -15.83 -1.83
C SER A 53 8.09 -16.94 -1.54
N SER A 54 9.27 -16.81 -2.14
CA SER A 54 10.43 -17.66 -1.92
C SER A 54 10.79 -17.72 -0.43
N LYS A 55 11.29 -18.87 0.02
CA LYS A 55 11.76 -19.06 1.41
C LYS A 55 12.89 -18.11 1.78
N ASP A 56 13.65 -17.63 0.80
CA ASP A 56 14.70 -16.63 0.98
C ASP A 56 14.22 -15.18 0.93
N SER A 57 12.92 -14.97 0.71
CA SER A 57 12.26 -13.67 0.64
C SER A 57 12.69 -12.79 -0.56
N SER A 58 13.39 -13.36 -1.54
CA SER A 58 13.88 -12.64 -2.73
C SER A 58 12.78 -11.91 -3.51
N ASN A 59 11.56 -12.48 -3.57
CA ASN A 59 10.42 -11.95 -4.33
C ASN A 59 9.22 -11.52 -3.46
N THR A 60 9.35 -11.48 -2.12
CA THR A 60 8.21 -11.16 -1.22
C THR A 60 7.56 -9.81 -1.58
N HIS A 61 8.37 -8.81 -1.88
CA HIS A 61 7.93 -7.49 -2.29
C HIS A 61 7.15 -7.48 -3.61
N GLU A 62 7.49 -8.34 -4.56
CA GLU A 62 6.79 -8.49 -5.85
C GLU A 62 5.42 -9.13 -5.67
N VAL A 63 5.32 -10.15 -4.81
CA VAL A 63 4.05 -10.80 -4.47
C VAL A 63 3.10 -9.80 -3.83
N ILE A 64 3.56 -9.09 -2.79
CA ILE A 64 2.74 -8.09 -2.08
C ILE A 64 2.36 -6.94 -3.02
N GLY A 65 3.31 -6.44 -3.83
CA GLY A 65 3.04 -5.38 -4.81
C GLY A 65 1.99 -5.80 -5.84
N THR A 66 2.01 -7.06 -6.27
CA THR A 66 0.98 -7.62 -7.17
C THR A 66 -0.39 -7.67 -6.50
N LEU A 67 -0.47 -8.05 -5.23
CA LEU A 67 -1.71 -8.04 -4.46
C LEU A 67 -2.28 -6.63 -4.30
N PHE A 68 -1.42 -5.65 -4.00
CA PHE A 68 -1.83 -4.24 -3.92
C PHE A 68 -2.34 -3.72 -5.26
N ARG A 69 -1.66 -4.05 -6.37
CA ARG A 69 -2.14 -3.73 -7.72
C ARG A 69 -3.47 -4.39 -8.04
N ALA A 70 -3.68 -5.64 -7.64
CA ALA A 70 -4.95 -6.33 -7.83
C ALA A 70 -6.08 -5.64 -7.06
N MET A 71 -5.85 -5.26 -5.80
CA MET A 71 -6.84 -4.52 -5.02
C MET A 71 -7.11 -3.10 -5.56
N ASN A 72 -6.15 -2.49 -6.27
CA ASN A 72 -6.34 -1.21 -6.95
C ASN A 72 -6.94 -1.33 -8.37
N THR A 73 -7.10 -2.54 -8.91
CA THR A 73 -7.56 -2.75 -10.30
C THR A 73 -8.89 -3.49 -10.32
N LYS A 74 -9.91 -2.91 -10.95
CA LYS A 74 -11.22 -3.57 -11.15
C LYS A 74 -11.05 -4.90 -11.87
N ASN A 75 -11.84 -5.91 -11.48
CA ASN A 75 -11.71 -7.29 -11.97
C ASN A 75 -11.64 -7.40 -13.50
N GLN A 76 -12.49 -6.65 -14.21
CA GLN A 76 -12.54 -6.64 -15.69
C GLN A 76 -11.28 -6.08 -16.36
N ASP A 77 -10.51 -5.23 -15.65
CA ASP A 77 -9.33 -4.54 -16.19
C ASP A 77 -8.02 -5.28 -15.85
N ARG A 78 -8.08 -6.32 -14.99
CA ARG A 78 -6.88 -7.01 -14.47
C ARG A 78 -6.06 -7.72 -15.55
N GLU A 79 -6.73 -8.33 -16.52
CA GLU A 79 -6.06 -8.98 -17.64
C GLU A 79 -5.27 -7.97 -18.48
N HIS A 80 -5.89 -6.82 -18.79
CA HIS A 80 -5.25 -5.74 -19.51
C HIS A 80 -4.08 -5.11 -18.72
N ALA A 81 -4.20 -5.04 -17.39
CA ALA A 81 -3.14 -4.58 -16.50
C ALA A 81 -1.99 -5.59 -16.32
N GLY A 82 -2.07 -6.77 -16.96
CA GLY A 82 -1.06 -7.82 -16.88
C GLY A 82 -0.98 -8.49 -15.50
N LEU A 83 -2.07 -8.45 -14.72
CA LEU A 83 -2.11 -9.07 -13.41
C LEU A 83 -2.28 -10.59 -13.53
N PRO A 84 -1.52 -11.38 -12.74
CA PRO A 84 -1.60 -12.81 -12.81
C PRO A 84 -2.92 -13.32 -12.25
N ARG A 85 -3.45 -14.40 -12.84
CA ARG A 85 -4.75 -14.97 -12.49
C ARG A 85 -4.89 -15.36 -11.01
N TRP A 86 -3.80 -15.74 -10.36
CA TRP A 86 -3.81 -16.10 -8.93
C TRP A 86 -4.19 -14.92 -8.02
N SER A 87 -4.02 -13.68 -8.49
CA SER A 87 -4.41 -12.47 -7.73
C SER A 87 -5.90 -12.13 -7.85
N ASN A 88 -6.66 -12.86 -8.69
CA ASN A 88 -8.06 -12.52 -8.98
C ASN A 88 -9.02 -12.75 -7.81
N SER A 89 -8.63 -13.55 -6.81
CA SER A 89 -9.42 -13.78 -5.59
C SER A 89 -9.53 -12.55 -4.69
N PHE A 90 -8.62 -11.59 -4.82
CA PHE A 90 -8.64 -10.37 -4.02
C PHE A 90 -9.70 -9.40 -4.56
N PRO A 91 -10.51 -8.76 -3.71
CA PRO A 91 -11.53 -7.81 -4.15
C PRO A 91 -10.88 -6.52 -4.67
N TYR A 92 -11.61 -5.76 -5.48
CA TYR A 92 -11.25 -4.37 -5.76
C TYR A 92 -11.63 -3.51 -4.55
N VAL A 93 -10.68 -2.73 -4.04
CA VAL A 93 -10.84 -1.86 -2.88
C VAL A 93 -10.68 -0.41 -3.37
N ASN A 94 -11.81 0.28 -3.58
CA ASN A 94 -11.84 1.68 -3.96
C ASN A 94 -11.81 2.57 -2.72
N GLY A 95 -10.92 3.57 -2.66
CA GLY A 95 -10.92 4.53 -1.55
C GLY A 95 -9.56 5.12 -1.17
N GLY A 96 -8.66 5.36 -2.11
CA GLY A 96 -7.38 6.04 -1.83
C GLY A 96 -6.30 5.16 -1.20
N LEU A 97 -6.68 4.20 -0.35
CA LEU A 97 -5.70 3.37 0.37
C LEU A 97 -4.69 2.66 -0.55
N PHE A 98 -5.15 2.18 -1.70
CA PHE A 98 -4.32 1.49 -2.70
C PHE A 98 -3.96 2.37 -3.92
N SER A 99 -4.28 3.66 -3.93
CA SER A 99 -3.84 4.60 -4.98
C SER A 99 -2.40 5.09 -4.75
N GLY A 100 -1.90 5.87 -5.70
CA GLY A 100 -0.52 6.37 -5.68
C GLY A 100 0.51 5.27 -5.95
N THR A 101 1.68 5.41 -5.33
CA THR A 101 2.76 4.42 -5.49
C THR A 101 2.39 3.09 -4.83
N MET A 102 2.63 2.00 -5.55
CA MET A 102 2.47 0.63 -5.07
C MET A 102 3.83 -0.03 -4.81
N GLU A 103 4.88 0.79 -4.62
CA GLU A 103 6.17 0.31 -4.18
C GLU A 103 6.06 -0.43 -2.85
N VAL A 104 6.88 -1.47 -2.71
CA VAL A 104 6.95 -2.32 -1.52
C VAL A 104 8.42 -2.46 -1.14
N PRO A 105 8.80 -2.23 0.14
CA PRO A 105 10.18 -2.41 0.57
C PRO A 105 10.59 -3.87 0.39
N ARG A 106 11.87 -4.12 0.12
CA ARG A 106 12.41 -5.49 0.09
C ARG A 106 12.35 -6.10 1.48
N PHE A 107 12.12 -7.41 1.52
CA PHE A 107 12.03 -8.15 2.76
C PHE A 107 13.23 -9.07 2.92
N SER A 108 13.90 -9.05 4.06
CA SER A 108 14.71 -10.18 4.51
C SER A 108 13.85 -11.38 4.90
N LYS A 109 14.51 -12.54 5.07
CA LYS A 109 13.89 -13.73 5.68
C LYS A 109 13.26 -13.42 7.03
N ILE A 110 13.90 -12.57 7.84
CA ILE A 110 13.42 -12.20 9.18
C ILE A 110 12.18 -11.31 9.06
N ALA A 111 12.22 -10.27 8.22
CA ALA A 111 11.06 -9.41 7.97
C ALA A 111 9.86 -10.22 7.45
N ARG A 112 10.10 -11.17 6.54
CA ARG A 112 9.05 -12.08 6.03
C ARG A 112 8.47 -12.94 7.15
N SER A 113 9.32 -13.50 8.03
CA SER A 113 8.86 -14.28 9.18
C SER A 113 7.96 -13.46 10.09
N TYR A 114 8.32 -12.21 10.38
CA TYR A 114 7.48 -11.32 11.17
C TYR A 114 6.16 -11.00 10.48
N LEU A 115 6.17 -10.72 9.17
CA LEU A 115 4.94 -10.49 8.41
C LEU A 115 3.98 -11.67 8.54
N LEU A 116 4.48 -12.89 8.34
CA LEU A 116 3.65 -14.10 8.45
C LEU A 116 3.19 -14.35 9.89
N HIS A 117 4.03 -14.09 10.88
CA HIS A 117 3.64 -14.24 12.28
C HIS A 117 2.51 -13.27 12.67
N ILE A 118 2.65 -12.00 12.27
CA ILE A 118 1.67 -10.94 12.53
C ILE A 118 0.35 -11.22 11.80
N GLY A 119 0.41 -11.71 10.56
CA GLY A 119 -0.78 -12.09 9.79
C GLY A 119 -1.55 -13.30 10.37
N ASN A 120 -0.91 -14.11 11.21
CA ASN A 120 -1.56 -15.23 11.92
C ASN A 120 -2.16 -14.81 13.28
N LEU A 121 -2.07 -13.54 13.67
CA LEU A 121 -2.76 -13.04 14.86
C LEU A 121 -4.26 -12.91 14.58
N ASP A 122 -5.06 -12.84 15.64
CA ASP A 122 -6.51 -12.65 15.55
C ASP A 122 -6.84 -11.14 15.47
N TRP A 123 -6.99 -10.64 14.25
CA TRP A 123 -7.23 -9.23 13.97
C TRP A 123 -8.67 -8.78 14.25
N THR A 124 -9.58 -9.72 14.50
CA THR A 124 -10.96 -9.42 14.95
C THR A 124 -11.00 -8.80 16.35
N LYS A 125 -9.92 -8.96 17.13
CA LYS A 125 -9.80 -8.40 18.50
C LYS A 125 -9.38 -6.94 18.53
N ILE A 126 -8.94 -6.38 17.40
CA ILE A 126 -8.63 -4.96 17.30
C ILE A 126 -9.94 -4.17 17.25
N ASN A 127 -10.03 -3.07 18.03
CA ASN A 127 -11.19 -2.19 17.97
C ASN A 127 -11.30 -1.57 16.55
N PRO A 128 -12.45 -1.71 15.84
CA PRO A 128 -12.67 -1.12 14.52
C PRO A 128 -12.36 0.38 14.41
N ASP A 129 -12.53 1.16 15.50
CA ASP A 129 -12.26 2.60 15.52
C ASP A 129 -10.77 2.94 15.33
N ILE A 130 -9.87 2.06 15.78
CA ILE A 130 -8.42 2.21 15.56
C ILE A 130 -8.09 2.07 14.07
N PHE A 131 -8.84 1.23 13.39
CA PHE A 131 -8.67 1.01 11.96
C PHE A 131 -9.26 2.17 11.14
N GLY A 132 -10.47 2.61 11.48
CA GLY A 132 -11.10 3.76 10.85
C GLY A 132 -10.25 5.03 10.94
N SER A 133 -9.68 5.32 12.11
CA SER A 133 -8.78 6.46 12.31
C SER A 133 -7.46 6.33 11.54
N MET A 134 -6.90 5.13 11.41
CA MET A 134 -5.71 4.89 10.60
C MET A 134 -5.98 5.11 9.10
N ILE A 135 -7.09 4.59 8.57
CA ILE A 135 -7.46 4.77 7.16
C ILE A 135 -7.77 6.24 6.87
N GLN A 136 -8.48 6.93 7.77
CA GLN A 136 -8.74 8.37 7.63
C GLN A 136 -7.45 9.18 7.60
N ALA A 137 -6.51 8.91 8.52
CA ALA A 137 -5.23 9.61 8.55
C ALA A 137 -4.44 9.45 7.24
N VAL A 138 -4.50 8.27 6.62
CA VAL A 138 -3.85 7.99 5.32
C VAL A 138 -4.56 8.71 4.16
N ALA A 139 -5.89 8.69 4.14
CA ALA A 139 -6.67 9.38 3.11
C ALA A 139 -6.53 10.92 3.19
N GLU A 140 -6.49 11.48 4.40
CA GLU A 140 -6.29 12.91 4.64
C GLU A 140 -4.89 13.38 4.23
N ASP A 141 -3.86 12.55 4.40
CA ASP A 141 -2.48 12.85 3.97
C ASP A 141 -2.38 12.93 2.44
N GLU A 142 -3.06 12.03 1.73
CA GLU A 142 -3.14 12.05 0.26
C GLU A 142 -3.90 13.30 -0.25
N GLU A 143 -5.04 13.65 0.36
CA GLU A 143 -5.77 14.88 0.03
C GLU A 143 -4.93 16.15 0.31
N ARG A 144 -4.15 16.17 1.39
CA ARG A 144 -3.28 17.30 1.72
C ARG A 144 -2.16 17.45 0.70
N GLY A 145 -1.48 16.36 0.34
CA GLY A 145 -0.45 16.37 -0.70
C GLY A 145 -0.98 16.84 -2.06
N ALA A 146 -2.19 16.42 -2.43
CA ALA A 146 -2.85 16.87 -3.67
C ALA A 146 -3.20 18.37 -3.64
N ARG A 147 -3.68 18.89 -2.51
CA ARG A 147 -3.97 20.32 -2.31
C ARG A 147 -2.71 21.18 -2.39
N ASP A 148 -1.62 20.76 -1.76
CA ASP A 148 -0.35 21.50 -1.77
C ASP A 148 0.26 21.57 -3.19
N ALA A 149 0.17 20.47 -3.96
CA ALA A 149 0.60 20.43 -5.35
C ALA A 149 -0.23 21.37 -6.26
N LEU A 150 -1.54 21.48 -6.01
CA LEU A 150 -2.42 22.40 -6.73
C LEU A 150 -2.09 23.87 -6.40
N HIS A 151 -1.81 24.19 -5.13
CA HIS A 151 -1.38 25.53 -4.72
C HIS A 151 -0.07 25.95 -5.40
N GLN A 152 0.96 25.09 -5.40
CA GLN A 152 2.23 25.39 -6.07
C GLN A 152 2.08 25.57 -7.59
N ARG A 153 1.17 24.81 -8.22
CA ARG A 153 0.86 24.93 -9.65
C ARG A 153 0.10 26.22 -9.98
N SER A 154 -0.73 26.71 -9.07
CA SER A 154 -1.44 27.99 -9.24
C SER A 154 -0.49 29.20 -9.13
N GLU A 155 0.48 29.18 -8.22
CA GLU A 155 1.47 30.26 -8.06
C GLU A 155 2.45 30.37 -9.24
N HIS A 156 2.80 29.26 -9.90
CA HIS A 156 3.67 29.28 -11.09
C HIS A 156 2.97 29.72 -12.38
N SER A 157 1.63 29.74 -12.41
CA SER A 157 0.84 30.17 -13.59
C SER A 157 0.64 31.69 -13.67
N GLU A 158 1.02 32.45 -12.64
CA GLU A 158 0.84 33.91 -12.54
C GLU A 158 2.10 34.72 -12.90
N SER A 159 2.96 34.19 -13.77
CA SER A 159 4.08 34.97 -14.31
C SER A 159 3.56 36.03 -15.29
N PRO A 160 3.77 37.33 -15.06
CA PRO A 160 3.23 38.38 -15.93
C PRO A 160 3.94 38.34 -17.29
N GLN A 161 3.18 38.33 -18.37
CA GLN A 161 3.73 38.41 -19.73
C GLN A 161 4.60 39.68 -19.86
N PRO A 162 5.82 39.60 -20.42
CA PRO A 162 6.64 40.78 -20.61
C PRO A 162 5.94 41.70 -21.63
N ALA A 163 5.65 42.93 -21.20
CA ALA A 163 5.14 43.97 -22.08
C ALA A 163 6.20 44.29 -23.14
N PHE A 164 5.90 44.00 -24.40
CA PHE A 164 6.76 44.38 -25.53
C PHE A 164 6.77 45.91 -25.68
N PRO A 165 7.94 46.56 -25.70
CA PRO A 165 8.02 47.98 -26.02
C PRO A 165 7.86 48.19 -27.53
N ARG A 166 7.15 49.27 -27.89
CA ARG A 166 6.89 49.72 -29.28
C ARG A 166 8.15 50.20 -29.98
#